data_AF-A0A1G2ZNX8-F1
#
_entry.id   AF-A0A1G2ZNX8-F1
#
_cell.length_a   1.000
_cell.length_b   1.000
_cell.length_c   1.000
_cell.angle_alpha   90.00
_cell.angle_beta   90.00
_cell.angle_gamma   90.00
#
_symmetry.space_group_name_H-M   'P 1'
#
loop_
_entity.id
_entity.type
_entity.pdbx_description
1 polymer ?
#
loop_
_entity_poly.entity_id
_entity_poly.type
_entity_poly.pdbx_seq_one_letter_code
_entity_poly.pdbx_strand_id
1 'polypeptide(L)'
;MRKVAYCFWVILFALILIPIAKTDTITLKNGDIIDGKVTSEEKDAKGSLVLETFNGSITIKKADILKRGRGKGKYENYQDKVGKLKEGDADGQYNLAVWCKSQKLWKLAKKHLAEALKIKPDDKKATKELENIENAIKAEVRQSQVPMDIVVGVKQALSKAEVEGKIVGEVKKMSSQLAKATGGSMYLEKATFNVGENSGDLVYDKDFTGTPNGWSSIPMGVKNWGGGVIFHEWGHAKLGLNDEYKGAGFGANKGET
;
A
#
# COMPACT_ATOMS: atom_id res chain seq x y z
N MET A 1 -28.12 -49.76 53.12
CA MET A 1 -26.84 -49.33 52.51
C MET A 1 -27.06 -49.00 51.04
N ARG A 2 -27.41 -47.74 50.70
CA ARG A 2 -27.67 -47.28 49.32
C ARG A 2 -27.48 -45.75 49.24
N LYS A 3 -26.24 -45.24 49.27
CA LYS A 3 -25.94 -43.80 49.05
C LYS A 3 -24.47 -43.55 48.63
N VAL A 4 -23.97 -44.06 47.50
CA VAL A 4 -22.64 -43.62 46.97
C VAL A 4 -22.53 -43.64 45.44
N ALA A 5 -23.63 -43.73 44.68
CA ALA A 5 -23.55 -43.99 43.22
C ALA A 5 -23.90 -42.79 42.30
N TYR A 6 -23.92 -41.55 42.80
CA TYR A 6 -24.38 -40.39 41.99
C TYR A 6 -23.46 -39.17 41.97
N CYS A 7 -22.24 -39.22 42.52
CA CYS A 7 -21.31 -38.09 42.46
C CYS A 7 -20.26 -38.17 41.33
N PHE A 8 -20.20 -39.26 40.56
CA PHE A 8 -19.13 -39.44 39.56
C PHE A 8 -19.50 -39.05 38.13
N TRP A 9 -20.77 -38.69 37.85
CA TRP A 9 -21.23 -38.37 36.50
C TRP A 9 -21.38 -36.87 36.19
N VAL A 10 -21.27 -36.00 37.20
CA VAL A 10 -21.39 -34.53 37.00
C VAL A 10 -20.04 -33.86 36.67
N ILE A 11 -18.90 -34.52 36.95
CA ILE A 11 -17.57 -33.96 36.71
C ILE A 11 -17.02 -34.30 35.30
N LEU A 12 -17.57 -35.30 34.61
CA LEU A 12 -17.09 -35.70 33.28
C LEU A 12 -17.69 -34.89 32.11
N PHE A 13 -18.67 -34.01 32.35
CA PHE A 13 -19.32 -33.22 31.30
C PHE A 13 -18.95 -31.71 31.34
N ALA A 14 -17.95 -31.34 32.13
CA ALA A 14 -17.45 -29.96 32.25
C ALA A 14 -16.13 -29.72 31.47
N LEU A 15 -15.77 -30.61 30.55
CA LEU A 15 -14.60 -30.47 29.70
C LEU A 15 -14.98 -29.99 28.30
N ILE A 16 -14.50 -28.78 28.00
CA ILE A 16 -14.20 -28.25 26.67
C ILE A 16 -15.39 -27.59 25.94
N LEU A 17 -15.83 -26.44 26.45
CA LEU A 17 -16.24 -25.32 25.58
C LEU A 17 -15.05 -24.36 25.50
N ILE A 18 -13.99 -24.75 24.81
CA ILE A 18 -13.00 -23.78 24.35
C ILE A 18 -13.70 -23.00 23.23
N PRO A 19 -13.96 -21.70 23.38
CA PRO A 19 -14.45 -20.91 22.26
C PRO A 19 -13.37 -21.00 21.18
N ILE A 20 -13.69 -21.71 20.10
CA ILE A 20 -12.89 -21.69 18.87
C ILE A 20 -12.93 -20.23 18.44
N ALA A 21 -11.86 -19.49 18.75
CA ALA A 21 -11.67 -18.15 18.25
C ALA A 21 -11.66 -18.28 16.74
N LYS A 22 -12.78 -17.93 16.11
CA LYS A 22 -12.91 -17.91 14.66
C LYS A 22 -12.13 -16.67 14.23
N THR A 23 -10.92 -16.88 13.71
CA THR A 23 -10.33 -15.86 12.86
C THR A 23 -11.21 -15.74 11.63
N ASP A 24 -11.45 -14.49 11.23
CA ASP A 24 -12.31 -14.22 10.10
C ASP A 24 -11.48 -13.48 9.05
N THR A 25 -11.60 -13.96 7.82
CA THR A 25 -11.33 -13.10 6.68
C THR A 25 -12.51 -12.13 6.58
N ILE A 26 -12.28 -10.86 6.89
CA ILE A 26 -13.29 -9.80 6.83
C ILE A 26 -13.25 -9.19 5.44
N THR A 27 -14.31 -9.38 4.67
CA THR A 27 -14.55 -8.61 3.45
C THR A 27 -15.37 -7.38 3.82
N LEU A 28 -14.86 -6.20 3.48
CA LEU A 28 -15.52 -4.91 3.66
C LEU A 28 -16.42 -4.58 2.47
N LYS A 29 -17.36 -3.65 2.66
CA LYS A 29 -18.28 -3.18 1.62
C LYS A 29 -17.60 -2.48 0.45
N ASN A 30 -16.43 -1.89 0.68
CA ASN A 30 -15.60 -1.30 -0.37
C ASN A 30 -14.81 -2.35 -1.19
N GLY A 31 -14.92 -3.64 -0.85
CA GLY A 31 -14.23 -4.74 -1.52
C GLY A 31 -12.92 -5.15 -0.84
N ASP A 32 -12.43 -4.40 0.14
CA ASP A 32 -11.20 -4.76 0.86
C ASP A 32 -11.35 -6.08 1.61
N ILE A 33 -10.26 -6.84 1.65
CA ILE A 33 -10.18 -8.11 2.36
C ILE A 33 -9.11 -8.02 3.43
N ILE A 34 -9.51 -8.20 4.67
CA ILE A 34 -8.68 -8.09 5.84
C ILE A 34 -8.61 -9.45 6.52
N ASP A 35 -7.39 -9.93 6.74
CA ASP A 35 -7.12 -11.20 7.40
C ASP A 35 -6.51 -10.93 8.79
N GLY A 36 -7.13 -11.47 9.82
CA GLY A 36 -6.68 -11.28 11.19
C GLY A 36 -7.46 -12.11 12.21
N LYS A 37 -6.99 -12.05 13.45
CA LYS A 37 -7.65 -12.66 14.60
C LYS A 37 -8.54 -11.63 15.28
N VAL A 38 -9.83 -11.93 15.42
CA VAL A 38 -10.73 -11.10 16.23
C VAL A 38 -10.30 -11.22 17.70
N THR A 39 -9.85 -10.11 18.28
CA THR A 39 -9.41 -10.02 19.68
C THR A 39 -10.49 -9.40 20.57
N SER A 40 -11.36 -8.56 20.00
CA SER A 40 -12.52 -7.99 20.67
C SER A 40 -13.65 -7.79 19.68
N GLU A 41 -14.88 -8.01 20.13
CA GLU A 41 -16.09 -7.77 19.33
C GLU A 41 -17.19 -7.22 20.24
N GLU A 42 -17.66 -6.02 19.94
CA GLU A 42 -18.81 -5.42 20.63
C GLU A 42 -20.10 -6.16 20.25
N LYS A 43 -21.03 -6.34 21.20
CA LYS A 43 -22.26 -7.13 20.94
C LYS A 43 -23.24 -6.40 20.01
N ASP A 44 -23.18 -5.08 19.96
CA ASP A 44 -24.13 -4.26 19.21
C ASP A 44 -23.94 -4.36 17.69
N ALA A 45 -25.05 -4.30 16.95
CA ALA A 45 -25.03 -4.35 15.49
C ALA A 45 -24.33 -3.12 14.85
N LYS A 46 -24.29 -1.99 15.59
CA LYS A 46 -23.54 -0.78 15.23
C LYS A 46 -22.13 -0.74 15.83
N GLY A 47 -21.77 -1.77 16.58
CA GLY A 47 -20.51 -1.83 17.29
C GLY A 47 -19.32 -2.04 16.36
N SER A 48 -18.16 -2.16 16.98
CA SER A 48 -16.89 -2.41 16.32
C SER A 48 -16.33 -3.79 16.65
N LEU A 49 -15.42 -4.26 15.81
CA LEU A 49 -14.55 -5.39 16.10
C LEU A 49 -13.09 -4.96 15.98
N VAL A 50 -12.24 -5.55 16.80
CA VAL A 50 -10.79 -5.35 16.77
C VAL A 50 -10.16 -6.61 16.22
N LEU A 51 -9.38 -6.46 15.15
CA LEU A 51 -8.58 -7.53 14.56
C LEU A 51 -7.12 -7.30 14.88
N GLU A 52 -6.44 -8.36 15.29
CA GLU A 52 -4.99 -8.44 15.25
C GLU A 52 -4.56 -8.98 13.88
N THR A 53 -3.74 -8.20 13.16
CA THR A 53 -3.26 -8.51 11.80
C THR A 53 -1.74 -8.54 11.77
N PHE A 54 -1.17 -8.84 10.59
CA PHE A 54 0.29 -8.73 10.38
C PHE A 54 0.86 -7.32 10.55
N ASN A 55 0.02 -6.29 10.44
CA ASN A 55 0.42 -4.88 10.55
C ASN A 55 0.02 -4.26 11.90
N GLY A 56 -0.44 -5.07 12.86
CA GLY A 56 -0.92 -4.62 14.16
C GLY A 56 -2.43 -4.72 14.31
N SER A 57 -2.96 -4.05 15.34
CA SER A 57 -4.38 -4.06 15.65
C SER A 57 -5.14 -3.01 14.83
N ILE A 58 -6.29 -3.38 14.30
CA ILE A 58 -7.19 -2.49 13.57
C ILE A 58 -8.61 -2.63 14.11
N THR A 59 -9.34 -1.51 14.14
CA THR A 59 -10.74 -1.48 14.57
C THR A 59 -11.62 -1.25 13.35
N ILE A 60 -12.59 -2.13 13.14
CA ILE A 60 -13.52 -2.10 12.01
C ILE A 60 -14.94 -1.98 12.55
N LYS A 61 -15.72 -1.03 12.03
CA LYS A 61 -17.14 -0.94 12.36
C LYS A 61 -17.89 -2.08 11.67
N LYS A 62 -18.79 -2.75 12.39
CA LYS A 62 -19.58 -3.85 11.82
C LYS A 62 -20.44 -3.42 10.63
N ALA A 63 -20.85 -2.16 10.61
CA ALA A 63 -21.59 -1.56 9.51
C ALA A 63 -20.83 -1.57 8.18
N ASP A 64 -19.49 -1.62 8.22
CA ASP A 64 -18.63 -1.59 7.03
C ASP A 64 -18.29 -3.01 6.53
N ILE A 65 -18.68 -4.04 7.27
CA ILE A 65 -18.42 -5.43 6.94
C ILE A 65 -19.46 -5.93 5.95
N LEU A 66 -18.99 -6.45 4.82
CA LEU A 66 -19.81 -7.14 3.84
C LEU A 66 -19.97 -8.62 4.18
N LYS A 67 -18.86 -9.28 4.53
CA LYS A 67 -18.85 -10.73 4.77
C LYS A 67 -17.76 -11.12 5.77
N ARG A 68 -18.06 -12.09 6.64
CA ARG A 68 -17.09 -12.79 7.48
C ARG A 68 -16.83 -14.18 6.92
N GLY A 69 -15.59 -14.47 6.56
CA GLY A 69 -15.13 -15.80 6.18
C GLY A 69 -14.90 -16.67 7.42
N ARG A 70 -15.31 -17.95 7.37
CA ARG A 70 -15.11 -18.89 8.48
C ARG A 70 -13.88 -19.77 8.20
N GLY A 71 -12.94 -19.83 9.14
CA GLY A 71 -11.80 -20.77 9.10
C GLY A 71 -10.47 -20.08 9.42
N LYS A 72 -9.39 -20.86 9.53
CA LYS A 72 -8.05 -20.32 9.81
C LYS A 72 -7.57 -19.45 8.64
N GLY A 73 -7.47 -18.14 8.88
CA GLY A 73 -6.87 -17.18 7.95
C GLY A 73 -5.36 -17.37 7.81
N LYS A 74 -4.73 -16.62 6.90
CA LYS A 74 -3.28 -16.60 6.72
C LYS A 74 -2.56 -16.18 8.01
N TYR A 75 -3.14 -15.24 8.77
CA TYR A 75 -2.56 -14.78 10.03
C TYR A 75 -2.42 -15.92 11.04
N GLU A 76 -3.50 -16.67 11.29
CA GLU A 76 -3.46 -17.75 12.27
C GLU A 76 -2.57 -18.91 11.79
N ASN A 77 -2.64 -19.28 10.51
CA ASN A 77 -1.74 -20.28 9.94
C ASN A 77 -0.27 -19.89 10.07
N TYR A 78 0.05 -18.59 9.96
CA TYR A 78 1.39 -18.08 10.20
C TYR A 78 1.79 -18.24 11.66
N GLN A 79 0.95 -17.80 12.60
CA GLN A 79 1.21 -17.92 14.04
C GLN A 79 1.43 -19.38 14.47
N ASP A 80 0.62 -20.31 13.96
CA ASP A 80 0.76 -21.75 14.21
C ASP A 80 2.09 -22.30 13.69
N LYS A 81 2.58 -21.80 12.55
CA LYS A 81 3.85 -22.24 11.97
C LYS A 81 5.04 -21.64 12.71
N VAL A 82 4.97 -20.36 13.08
CA VAL A 82 6.00 -19.70 13.90
C VAL A 82 6.11 -20.38 15.27
N GLY A 83 4.99 -20.71 15.91
CA GLY A 83 4.99 -21.38 17.22
C GLY A 83 5.57 -22.79 17.22
N LYS A 84 5.74 -23.42 16.05
CA LYS A 84 6.37 -24.73 15.88
C LYS A 84 7.86 -24.64 15.57
N LEU A 85 8.38 -23.43 15.36
CA LEU A 85 9.73 -23.20 14.92
C LEU A 85 10.69 -23.32 16.11
N LYS A 86 11.75 -24.11 15.96
CA LYS A 86 12.77 -24.27 17.00
C LYS A 86 13.82 -23.18 16.88
N GLU A 87 14.43 -22.83 18.02
CA GLU A 87 15.58 -21.92 18.02
C GLU A 87 16.73 -22.54 17.22
N GLY A 88 17.38 -21.72 16.38
CA GLY A 88 18.48 -22.18 15.51
C GLY A 88 18.07 -23.10 14.35
N ASP A 89 16.78 -23.28 14.08
CA ASP A 89 16.30 -24.13 12.98
C ASP A 89 16.30 -23.39 11.63
N ALA A 90 17.45 -23.39 10.94
CA ALA A 90 17.60 -22.75 9.64
C ALA A 90 16.62 -23.31 8.59
N ASP A 91 16.42 -24.63 8.56
CA ASP A 91 15.52 -25.29 7.61
C ASP A 91 14.05 -24.97 7.94
N GLY A 92 13.70 -24.88 9.22
CA GLY A 92 12.41 -24.40 9.69
C GLY A 92 12.12 -22.97 9.24
N GLN A 93 13.09 -22.06 9.42
CA GLN A 93 13.00 -20.67 8.93
C GLN A 93 12.80 -20.62 7.40
N TYR A 94 13.59 -21.39 6.65
CA TYR A 94 13.47 -21.47 5.19
C TYR A 94 12.08 -21.98 4.76
N ASN A 95 11.60 -23.07 5.34
CA ASN A 95 10.31 -23.66 5.00
C ASN A 95 9.15 -22.72 5.31
N LEU A 96 9.22 -22.00 6.44
CA LEU A 96 8.25 -20.97 6.76
C LEU A 96 8.28 -19.81 5.77
N ALA A 97 9.47 -19.40 5.31
CA ALA A 97 9.59 -18.36 4.30
C ALA A 97 8.96 -18.76 2.96
N VAL A 98 9.20 -19.99 2.50
CA VAL A 98 8.59 -20.53 1.27
C VAL A 98 7.07 -20.57 1.39
N TRP A 99 6.54 -20.97 2.56
CA TRP A 99 5.11 -20.90 2.80
C TRP A 99 4.61 -19.45 2.76
N CYS A 100 5.27 -18.51 3.43
CA CYS A 100 4.90 -17.09 3.39
C CYS A 100 4.89 -16.54 1.94
N LYS A 101 5.88 -16.93 1.13
CA LYS A 101 5.96 -16.59 -0.30
C LYS A 101 4.72 -17.07 -1.05
N SER A 102 4.30 -18.33 -0.86
CA SER A 102 3.09 -18.87 -1.52
C SER A 102 1.80 -18.14 -1.12
N GLN A 103 1.79 -17.53 0.06
CA GLN A 103 0.66 -16.74 0.57
C GLN A 103 0.76 -15.25 0.20
N LYS A 104 1.80 -14.85 -0.54
CA LYS A 104 2.18 -13.46 -0.88
C LYS A 104 2.48 -12.57 0.34
N LEU A 105 2.94 -13.18 1.43
CA LEU A 105 3.35 -12.47 2.66
C LEU A 105 4.82 -12.05 2.56
N TRP A 106 5.15 -11.19 1.58
CA TRP A 106 6.52 -10.93 1.14
C TRP A 106 7.47 -10.44 2.23
N LYS A 107 7.01 -9.52 3.09
CA LYS A 107 7.83 -9.00 4.21
C LYS A 107 8.22 -10.10 5.18
N LEU A 108 7.29 -11.00 5.51
CA LEU A 108 7.54 -12.14 6.40
C LEU A 108 8.44 -13.18 5.73
N ALA A 109 8.20 -13.47 4.43
CA ALA A 109 9.03 -14.39 3.67
C ALA A 109 10.50 -13.93 3.66
N LYS A 110 10.74 -12.64 3.37
CA LYS A 110 12.08 -12.03 3.41
C LYS A 110 12.70 -12.09 4.80
N LYS A 111 11.93 -11.75 5.86
CA LYS A 111 12.40 -11.82 7.25
C LYS A 111 12.89 -13.23 7.58
N HIS A 112 12.10 -14.26 7.30
CA HIS A 112 12.46 -15.64 7.65
C HIS A 112 13.65 -16.18 6.85
N LEU A 113 13.81 -15.79 5.58
CA LEU A 113 15.04 -16.13 4.83
C LEU A 113 16.28 -15.43 5.38
N ALA A 114 16.15 -14.18 5.81
CA ALA A 114 17.26 -13.49 6.45
C ALA A 114 17.68 -14.18 7.76
N GLU A 115 16.73 -14.66 8.58
CA GLU A 115 17.04 -15.46 9.76
C GLU A 115 17.66 -16.82 9.41
N ALA A 116 17.17 -17.51 8.38
CA ALA A 116 17.77 -18.76 7.91
C ALA A 116 19.23 -18.57 7.50
N LEU A 117 19.53 -17.48 6.77
CA LEU A 117 20.89 -17.14 6.32
C LEU A 117 21.80 -16.68 7.46
N LYS A 118 21.27 -16.08 8.54
CA LYS A 118 22.07 -15.81 9.74
C LYS A 118 22.56 -17.10 10.39
N ILE A 119 21.72 -18.13 10.42
CA ILE A 119 22.07 -19.43 11.01
C ILE A 119 22.97 -20.23 10.07
N LYS A 120 22.71 -20.19 8.76
CA LYS A 120 23.46 -20.90 7.72
C LYS A 120 23.82 -19.96 6.54
N PRO A 121 24.93 -19.21 6.64
CA PRO A 121 25.28 -18.16 5.68
C PRO A 121 25.50 -18.64 4.24
N ASP A 122 26.02 -19.86 4.07
CA ASP A 122 26.35 -20.41 2.74
C ASP A 122 25.19 -21.19 2.11
N ASP A 123 23.96 -21.04 2.61
CA ASP A 123 22.80 -21.72 2.03
C ASP A 123 22.39 -21.12 0.68
N LYS A 124 22.92 -21.70 -0.39
CA LYS A 124 22.63 -21.31 -1.78
C LYS A 124 21.12 -21.34 -2.10
N LYS A 125 20.34 -22.22 -1.47
CA LYS A 125 18.88 -22.28 -1.70
C LYS A 125 18.21 -21.06 -1.08
N ALA A 126 18.55 -20.74 0.17
CA ALA A 126 18.00 -19.57 0.85
C ALA A 126 18.39 -18.25 0.16
N THR A 127 19.64 -18.11 -0.29
CA THR A 127 20.09 -16.91 -1.03
C THR A 127 19.33 -16.73 -2.34
N LYS A 128 19.20 -17.80 -3.14
CA LYS A 128 18.43 -17.75 -4.40
C LYS A 128 16.96 -17.43 -4.14
N GLU A 129 16.38 -17.98 -3.09
CA GLU A 129 14.97 -17.74 -2.77
C GLU A 129 14.72 -16.32 -2.28
N LEU A 130 15.69 -15.71 -1.59
CA LEU A 130 15.63 -14.32 -1.18
C LEU A 130 15.61 -13.39 -2.41
N GLU A 131 16.49 -13.63 -3.39
CA GLU A 131 16.50 -12.92 -4.67
C GLU A 131 15.16 -13.07 -5.41
N ASN A 132 14.61 -14.29 -5.47
CA ASN A 132 13.30 -14.53 -6.08
C ASN A 132 12.18 -13.70 -5.41
N ILE A 133 12.19 -13.59 -4.09
CA ILE A 133 11.22 -12.78 -3.35
C ILE A 133 11.41 -11.30 -3.63
N GLU A 134 12.64 -10.81 -3.68
CA GLU A 134 12.91 -9.40 -4.01
C GLU A 134 12.43 -9.04 -5.43
N ASN A 135 12.65 -9.94 -6.38
CA ASN A 135 12.16 -9.78 -7.75
C ASN A 135 10.63 -9.84 -7.81
N ALA A 136 9.98 -10.72 -7.04
CA ALA A 136 8.53 -10.78 -6.96
C ALA A 136 7.93 -9.50 -6.34
N ILE A 137 8.53 -8.97 -5.26
CA ILE A 137 8.13 -7.68 -4.67
C ILE A 137 8.25 -6.57 -5.71
N LYS A 138 9.38 -6.47 -6.41
CA LYS A 138 9.58 -5.47 -7.47
C LYS A 138 8.54 -5.60 -8.59
N ALA A 139 8.23 -6.83 -9.00
CA ALA A 139 7.23 -7.09 -10.04
C ALA A 139 5.82 -6.70 -9.58
N GLU A 140 5.41 -7.06 -8.37
CA GLU A 140 4.09 -6.66 -7.84
C GLU A 140 4.01 -5.15 -7.61
N VAL A 141 5.06 -4.51 -7.10
CA VAL A 141 5.15 -3.04 -7.01
C VAL A 141 4.97 -2.42 -8.39
N ARG A 142 5.65 -2.95 -9.41
CA ARG A 142 5.50 -2.48 -10.81
C ARG A 142 4.10 -2.70 -11.37
N GLN A 143 3.41 -3.78 -10.99
CA GLN A 143 2.03 -4.01 -11.40
C GLN A 143 1.02 -3.12 -10.65
N SER A 144 1.31 -2.78 -9.39
CA SER A 144 0.50 -1.85 -8.60
C SER A 144 0.79 -0.38 -8.94
N GLN A 145 1.86 -0.13 -9.67
CA GLN A 145 2.20 1.19 -10.13
C GLN A 145 1.25 1.61 -11.24
N VAL A 146 0.75 2.83 -11.16
CA VAL A 146 0.05 3.48 -12.27
C VAL A 146 1.11 4.17 -13.13
N PRO A 147 1.53 3.60 -14.28
CA PRO A 147 2.36 4.33 -15.21
C PRO A 147 1.52 5.48 -15.79
N MET A 148 2.13 6.66 -15.82
CA MET A 148 1.48 7.83 -16.39
C MET A 148 2.26 8.31 -17.62
N ASP A 149 1.52 8.50 -18.69
CA ASP A 149 1.97 9.18 -19.89
C ASP A 149 1.53 10.64 -19.82
N ILE A 150 2.46 11.56 -20.09
CA ILE A 150 2.16 12.99 -20.17
C ILE A 150 2.58 13.57 -21.51
N VAL A 151 1.78 14.51 -22.01
CA VAL A 151 2.14 15.39 -23.13
C VAL A 151 2.53 16.75 -22.58
N VAL A 152 3.74 17.21 -22.90
CA VAL A 152 4.27 18.50 -22.51
C VAL A 152 4.34 19.38 -23.76
N GLY A 153 3.46 20.37 -23.86
CA GLY A 153 3.58 21.45 -24.84
C GLY A 153 4.76 22.35 -24.46
N VAL A 154 5.64 22.65 -25.40
CA VAL A 154 6.76 23.57 -25.19
C VAL A 154 6.51 24.79 -26.06
N LYS A 155 6.02 25.87 -25.46
CA LYS A 155 5.56 27.06 -26.19
C LYS A 155 6.67 27.70 -27.02
N GLN A 156 7.89 27.67 -26.49
CA GLN A 156 9.07 28.16 -27.21
C GLN A 156 9.52 27.15 -28.28
N ALA A 157 10.01 27.66 -29.41
CA ALA A 157 10.73 26.86 -30.40
C ALA A 157 12.13 26.50 -29.87
N LEU A 158 12.20 25.60 -28.89
CA LEU A 158 13.45 25.09 -28.34
C LEU A 158 14.03 24.00 -29.23
N SER A 159 15.36 23.94 -29.32
CA SER A 159 16.01 22.78 -29.93
C SER A 159 15.84 21.53 -29.06
N LYS A 160 15.97 20.35 -29.66
CA LYS A 160 15.93 19.07 -28.93
C LYS A 160 16.92 19.03 -27.76
N ALA A 161 18.15 19.53 -27.96
CA ALA A 161 19.18 19.58 -26.93
C ALA A 161 18.76 20.49 -25.75
N GLU A 162 18.05 21.58 -26.02
CA GLU A 162 17.53 22.44 -24.96
C GLU A 162 16.36 21.81 -24.21
N VAL A 163 15.46 21.09 -24.89
CA VAL A 163 14.39 20.34 -24.23
C VAL A 163 14.98 19.26 -23.31
N GLU A 164 15.98 18.52 -23.77
CA GLU A 164 16.68 17.50 -22.99
C GLU A 164 17.42 18.11 -21.79
N GLY A 165 18.13 19.23 -22.00
CA GLY A 165 18.91 19.89 -20.96
C GLY A 165 18.08 20.64 -19.92
N LYS A 166 16.93 21.21 -20.30
CA LYS A 166 16.15 22.13 -19.44
C LYS A 166 14.84 21.54 -18.92
N ILE A 167 14.20 20.63 -19.66
CA ILE A 167 12.84 20.17 -19.36
C ILE A 167 12.82 18.70 -18.93
N VAL A 168 13.56 17.83 -19.62
CA VAL A 168 13.58 16.39 -19.30
C VAL A 168 14.08 16.11 -17.88
N GLY A 169 15.08 16.87 -17.40
CA GLY A 169 15.58 16.75 -16.03
C GLY A 169 14.50 17.02 -14.97
N GLU A 170 13.63 17.99 -15.23
CA GLU A 170 12.56 18.39 -14.32
C GLU A 170 11.39 17.42 -14.36
N VAL A 171 11.03 16.89 -15.55
CA VAL A 171 10.09 15.76 -15.68
C VAL A 171 10.58 14.55 -14.86
N LYS A 172 11.88 14.23 -14.93
CA LYS A 172 12.45 13.11 -14.14
C LYS A 172 12.37 13.37 -12.64
N LYS A 173 12.70 14.58 -12.20
CA LYS A 173 12.60 14.99 -10.79
C LYS A 173 11.16 14.92 -10.29
N MET A 174 10.21 15.36 -11.12
CA MET A 174 8.77 15.25 -10.86
C MET A 174 8.33 13.79 -10.73
N SER A 175 8.73 12.91 -11.66
CA SER A 175 8.46 11.45 -11.57
C SER A 175 8.99 10.85 -10.26
N SER A 176 10.20 11.25 -9.85
CA SER A 176 10.80 10.80 -8.58
C SER A 176 10.05 11.32 -7.36
N GLN A 177 9.64 12.59 -7.36
CA GLN A 177 8.81 13.16 -6.29
C GLN A 177 7.43 12.49 -6.22
N LEU A 178 6.85 12.17 -7.39
CA LEU A 178 5.58 11.47 -7.52
C LEU A 178 5.66 10.07 -6.92
N ALA A 179 6.69 9.31 -7.29
CA ALA A 179 6.98 8.01 -6.69
C ALA A 179 7.18 8.15 -5.18
N LYS A 180 7.93 9.15 -4.71
CA LYS A 180 8.14 9.35 -3.26
C LYS A 180 6.84 9.67 -2.52
N ALA A 181 6.02 10.58 -3.03
CA ALA A 181 4.79 11.03 -2.39
C ALA A 181 3.71 9.93 -2.33
N THR A 182 3.69 9.05 -3.32
CA THR A 182 2.71 7.96 -3.43
C THR A 182 3.21 6.63 -2.84
N GLY A 183 4.35 6.64 -2.14
CA GLY A 183 4.96 5.40 -1.63
C GLY A 183 5.36 4.42 -2.74
N GLY A 184 5.59 4.95 -3.95
CA GLY A 184 5.99 4.23 -5.14
C GLY A 184 4.82 3.70 -5.97
N SER A 185 3.56 4.08 -5.69
CA SER A 185 2.40 3.58 -6.43
C SER A 185 2.13 4.33 -7.74
N MET A 186 2.77 5.46 -7.99
CA MET A 186 2.64 6.21 -9.25
C MET A 186 4.01 6.69 -9.73
N TYR A 187 4.23 6.70 -11.04
CA TYR A 187 5.41 7.30 -11.66
C TYR A 187 5.08 7.72 -13.11
N LEU A 188 5.87 8.65 -13.65
CA LEU A 188 5.79 8.98 -15.08
C LEU A 188 6.59 7.95 -15.87
N GLU A 189 5.90 7.18 -16.71
CA GLU A 189 6.53 6.18 -17.59
C GLU A 189 7.06 6.84 -18.85
N LYS A 190 6.28 7.75 -19.43
CA LYS A 190 6.62 8.43 -20.68
C LYS A 190 6.23 9.91 -20.62
N ALA A 191 7.09 10.74 -21.22
CA ALA A 191 6.77 12.12 -21.52
C ALA A 191 6.98 12.38 -23.01
N THR A 192 5.97 12.94 -23.67
CA THR A 192 6.02 13.37 -25.06
C THR A 192 6.12 14.89 -25.10
N PHE A 193 7.07 15.45 -25.85
CA PHE A 193 7.30 16.89 -25.92
C PHE A 193 6.89 17.42 -27.28
N ASN A 194 5.93 18.35 -27.31
CA ASN A 194 5.47 18.99 -28.53
C ASN A 194 6.00 20.42 -28.59
N VAL A 195 7.07 20.62 -29.36
CA VAL A 195 7.75 21.92 -29.46
C VAL A 195 6.99 22.87 -30.39
N GLY A 196 6.82 24.11 -29.95
CA GLY A 196 6.00 25.12 -30.62
C GLY A 196 4.51 24.99 -30.34
N GLU A 197 4.09 24.05 -29.51
CA GLU A 197 2.68 23.86 -29.13
C GLU A 197 2.39 24.47 -27.75
N ASN A 198 1.25 25.14 -27.65
CA ASN A 198 0.73 25.71 -26.41
C ASN A 198 -0.37 24.82 -25.79
N SER A 199 -0.26 23.51 -26.00
CA SER A 199 -1.24 22.51 -25.58
C SER A 199 -0.55 21.24 -25.10
N GLY A 200 -1.20 20.52 -24.18
CA GLY A 200 -0.70 19.30 -23.56
C GLY A 200 -1.31 19.12 -22.17
N ASP A 201 -0.99 18.00 -21.52
CA ASP A 201 -1.29 17.81 -20.09
C ASP A 201 -0.52 18.82 -19.23
N LEU A 202 0.67 19.24 -19.69
CA LEU A 202 1.48 20.32 -19.13
C LEU A 202 1.95 21.27 -20.25
N VAL A 203 2.18 22.55 -19.93
CA VAL A 203 2.79 23.51 -20.85
C VAL A 203 4.01 24.17 -20.22
N TYR A 204 5.16 23.99 -20.87
CA TYR A 204 6.37 24.72 -20.57
C TYR A 204 6.35 26.08 -21.26
N ASP A 205 6.45 27.14 -20.46
CA ASP A 205 6.64 28.50 -20.93
C ASP A 205 7.75 29.18 -20.10
N LYS A 206 8.93 29.36 -20.71
CA LYS A 206 10.09 29.99 -20.03
C LYS A 206 9.82 31.44 -19.61
N ASP A 207 8.89 32.11 -20.28
CA ASP A 207 8.60 33.54 -20.09
C ASP A 207 7.39 33.74 -19.17
N PHE A 208 6.81 32.66 -18.63
CA PHE A 208 5.68 32.76 -17.73
C PHE A 208 6.09 33.31 -16.36
N THR A 209 5.53 34.45 -16.01
CA THR A 209 5.73 35.16 -14.74
C THR A 209 4.47 35.24 -13.89
N GLY A 210 3.36 34.66 -14.35
CA GLY A 210 2.05 34.74 -13.70
C GLY A 210 1.81 33.71 -12.60
N THR A 211 0.62 33.77 -12.01
CA THR A 211 0.06 32.72 -11.16
C THR A 211 -0.80 31.80 -12.04
N PRO A 212 -0.67 30.46 -11.91
CA PRO A 212 -1.60 29.51 -12.52
C PRO A 212 -3.07 29.86 -12.24
N ASN A 213 -3.85 30.18 -13.28
CA ASN A 213 -5.29 30.42 -13.16
C ASN A 213 -6.05 29.49 -14.13
N GLY A 214 -6.52 28.34 -13.64
CA GLY A 214 -7.51 27.51 -14.34
C GLY A 214 -7.01 26.24 -15.04
N TRP A 215 -8.00 25.48 -15.53
CA TRP A 215 -8.06 24.03 -15.73
C TRP A 215 -7.38 23.43 -16.97
N SER A 216 -6.65 24.21 -17.77
CA SER A 216 -6.05 23.69 -19.00
C SER A 216 -4.89 24.55 -19.40
N SER A 217 -3.73 23.93 -19.67
CA SER A 217 -2.45 24.58 -19.97
C SER A 217 -1.97 25.49 -18.85
N ILE A 218 -1.49 24.92 -17.74
CA ILE A 218 -0.73 25.73 -16.76
C ILE A 218 0.59 26.07 -17.43
N PRO A 219 0.82 27.32 -17.88
CA PRO A 219 2.13 27.72 -18.35
C PRO A 219 2.95 27.79 -17.07
N MET A 220 3.89 26.88 -16.88
CA MET A 220 4.72 26.91 -15.68
C MET A 220 6.16 27.08 -16.10
N GLY A 221 6.78 28.16 -15.62
CA GLY A 221 8.23 28.21 -15.54
C GLY A 221 8.73 27.02 -14.71
N VAL A 222 9.93 26.53 -15.01
CA VAL A 222 10.55 25.35 -14.34
C VAL A 222 10.37 25.34 -12.82
N LYS A 223 10.45 26.53 -12.20
CA LYS A 223 10.39 26.69 -10.73
C LYS A 223 9.01 26.40 -10.12
N ASN A 224 7.94 26.40 -10.91
CA ASN A 224 6.57 26.19 -10.45
C ASN A 224 6.05 24.76 -10.69
N TRP A 225 6.88 23.87 -11.26
CA TRP A 225 6.63 22.42 -11.34
C TRP A 225 6.79 21.73 -9.97
N GLY A 226 6.28 22.35 -8.91
CA GLY A 226 6.20 21.71 -7.61
C GLY A 226 5.21 20.56 -7.72
N GLY A 227 5.64 19.34 -7.34
CA GLY A 227 4.81 18.14 -7.43
C GLY A 227 3.38 18.36 -6.91
N GLY A 228 3.20 19.10 -5.81
CA GLY A 228 1.90 19.36 -5.20
C GLY A 228 0.83 19.98 -6.11
N VAL A 229 1.16 20.95 -6.96
CA VAL A 229 0.17 21.61 -7.85
C VAL A 229 -0.22 20.70 -9.01
N ILE A 230 0.75 19.97 -9.55
CA ILE A 230 0.50 19.00 -10.63
C ILE A 230 -0.34 17.83 -10.10
N PHE A 231 -0.05 17.35 -8.89
CA PHE A 231 -0.85 16.33 -8.21
C PHE A 231 -2.29 16.77 -7.97
N HIS A 232 -2.47 18.00 -7.48
CA HIS A 232 -3.79 18.58 -7.20
C HIS A 232 -4.63 18.61 -8.48
N GLU A 233 -4.11 19.28 -9.51
CA GLU A 233 -4.85 19.51 -10.76
C GLU A 233 -5.04 18.22 -11.59
N TRP A 234 -4.04 17.33 -11.62
CA TRP A 234 -4.14 16.06 -12.34
C TRP A 234 -5.05 15.06 -11.62
N GLY A 235 -5.04 15.02 -10.28
CA GLY A 235 -5.94 14.19 -9.47
C GLY A 235 -7.41 14.52 -9.73
N HIS A 236 -7.73 15.81 -9.89
CA HIS A 236 -9.06 16.25 -10.33
C HIS A 236 -9.33 15.84 -11.79
N ALA A 237 -8.45 16.20 -12.71
CA ALA A 237 -8.70 16.09 -14.15
C ALA A 237 -8.76 14.64 -14.69
N LYS A 238 -7.96 13.71 -14.13
CA LYS A 238 -7.85 12.34 -14.66
C LYS A 238 -8.43 11.27 -13.76
N LEU A 239 -8.39 11.48 -12.44
CA LEU A 239 -8.90 10.50 -11.48
C LEU A 239 -10.27 10.88 -10.92
N GLY A 240 -10.80 12.07 -11.25
CA GLY A 240 -12.09 12.54 -10.76
C GLY A 240 -12.13 12.69 -9.24
N LEU A 241 -10.96 12.85 -8.60
CA LEU A 241 -10.89 13.11 -7.17
C LEU A 241 -11.53 14.48 -6.92
N ASN A 242 -12.39 14.59 -5.90
CA ASN A 242 -12.94 15.89 -5.51
C ASN A 242 -11.85 16.71 -4.80
N ASP A 243 -11.97 18.04 -4.86
CA ASP A 243 -11.12 18.93 -4.09
C ASP A 243 -11.45 18.79 -2.59
N GLU A 244 -10.63 18.04 -1.86
CA GLU A 244 -10.87 17.76 -0.44
C GLU A 244 -10.47 18.95 0.46
N TYR A 245 -9.80 19.97 -0.08
CA TYR A 245 -9.50 21.20 0.67
C TYR A 245 -10.64 22.21 0.54
N LYS A 246 -11.64 22.10 1.44
CA LYS A 246 -12.41 23.29 1.83
C LYS A 246 -11.49 24.25 2.60
N GLY A 247 -10.63 25.00 1.91
CA GLY A 247 -9.94 26.17 2.50
C GLY A 247 -8.41 26.25 2.42
N ALA A 248 -7.74 25.62 1.45
CA ALA A 248 -6.35 25.96 1.13
C ALA A 248 -6.27 26.81 -0.16
N GLY A 249 -7.07 27.87 -0.23
CA GLY A 249 -6.77 28.93 -1.17
C GLY A 249 -5.44 29.54 -0.76
N PHE A 250 -4.46 29.58 -1.67
CA PHE A 250 -3.39 30.58 -1.61
C PHE A 250 -4.05 31.96 -1.80
N GLY A 251 -4.72 32.43 -0.76
CA GLY A 251 -5.29 33.75 -0.70
C GLY A 251 -4.15 34.74 -0.72
N ALA A 252 -3.99 35.43 -1.85
CA ALA A 252 -3.45 36.76 -1.83
C ALA A 252 -4.33 37.57 -0.85
N ASN A 253 -3.79 37.87 0.34
CA ASN A 253 -4.33 38.94 1.16
C ASN A 253 -4.23 40.22 0.35
N LYS A 254 -5.30 40.55 -0.39
CA LYS A 254 -5.60 41.95 -0.68
C LYS A 254 -6.01 42.55 0.66
N GLY A 255 -5.07 43.24 1.28
CA GLY A 255 -5.37 44.10 2.41
C GLY A 255 -6.38 45.15 1.95
N GLU A 256 -7.60 45.02 2.45
CA GLU A 256 -8.51 46.14 2.64
C GLU A 256 -8.20 46.73 4.02
N THR A 257 -7.54 47.89 4.03
CA THR A 257 -7.90 49.15 4.73
C THR A 257 -6.86 50.19 4.35
#